data_AF-A0A7C6DP04-F1
#
_entry.id   AF-A0A7C6DP04-F1
#
_cell.length_a   1.000
_cell.length_b   1.000
_cell.length_c   1.000
_cell.angle_alpha   90.00
_cell.angle_beta   90.00
_cell.angle_gamma   90.00
#
_symmetry.space_group_name_H-M   'P 1'
#
loop_
_entity.id
_entity.type
_entity.pdbx_description
1 polymer ?
#
loop_
_entity_poly.entity_id
_entity_poly.type
_entity_poly.pdbx_seq_one_letter_code
_entity_poly.pdbx_strand_id
1 'polypeptide(L)'
;MAHCGESVAGFYLNTLVAVDVATGWSEFEAVWGKGQDRVGGAVDRMRRRLPFEMRELHIDNGGEFINEVLYPYCKRHGIKVTRGRPYKKNDQAYVEQKNWQVPRRLVGYDRYSSRAAYAEFQHLYRVVSLYVNFFQPVQRVTTKERAGAKVKKHYDEPQTPYRRLLAAGVLDEAKRSELVTLYERLNPIRLQAQIDESLEALWKLADRPGRPARANTKPTPASVTPHMTQRTAAR
;
A
#
# COMPACT_ATOMS: atom_id res chain seq x y z
N MET A 1 0.13 -3.29 -4.54
CA MET A 1 0.42 -2.67 -5.87
C MET A 1 1.92 -2.47 -5.97
N ALA A 2 2.54 -2.84 -7.09
CA ALA A 2 3.99 -2.78 -7.29
C ALA A 2 4.37 -1.52 -8.07
N HIS A 3 5.44 -0.84 -7.65
CA HIS A 3 6.00 0.33 -8.33
C HIS A 3 7.24 -0.05 -9.12
N CYS A 4 7.06 -0.90 -10.12
CA CYS A 4 8.17 -1.51 -10.87
C CYS A 4 8.41 -0.86 -12.24
N GLY A 5 7.60 0.11 -12.67
CA GLY A 5 7.64 0.58 -14.05
C GLY A 5 7.32 -0.57 -15.01
N GLU A 6 8.09 -0.64 -16.10
CA GLU A 6 7.92 -1.63 -17.16
C GLU A 6 8.53 -3.00 -16.85
N SER A 7 9.32 -3.13 -15.77
CA SER A 7 10.04 -4.36 -15.46
C SER A 7 9.96 -4.75 -13.99
N VAL A 8 9.57 -6.01 -13.75
CA VAL A 8 9.56 -6.63 -12.41
C VAL A 8 10.96 -7.05 -11.92
N ALA A 9 12.01 -6.79 -12.71
CA ALA A 9 13.38 -7.11 -12.33
C ALA A 9 13.94 -6.14 -11.28
N GLY A 10 14.73 -6.69 -10.35
CA GLY A 10 15.42 -5.92 -9.32
C GLY A 10 14.53 -5.41 -8.19
N PHE A 11 15.06 -4.47 -7.41
CA PHE A 11 14.38 -3.91 -6.25
C PHE A 11 13.45 -2.75 -6.62
N TYR A 12 12.26 -2.73 -6.02
CA TYR A 12 11.29 -1.65 -6.12
C TYR A 12 10.36 -1.60 -4.91
N LEU A 13 9.74 -0.44 -4.67
CA LEU A 13 8.75 -0.25 -3.63
C LEU A 13 7.40 -0.89 -4.00
N ASN A 14 6.63 -1.24 -2.98
CA ASN A 14 5.26 -1.72 -3.13
C ASN A 14 4.34 -0.91 -2.22
N THR A 15 3.06 -0.80 -2.58
CA THR A 15 2.01 -0.28 -1.71
C THR A 15 1.11 -1.41 -1.25
N LEU A 16 0.96 -1.53 0.06
CA LEU A 16 -0.07 -2.31 0.71
C LEU A 16 -1.32 -1.43 0.87
N VAL A 17 -2.48 -1.98 0.54
CA VAL A 17 -3.78 -1.31 0.67
C VAL A 17 -4.70 -2.21 1.46
N ALA A 18 -5.31 -1.65 2.50
CA ALA A 18 -6.33 -2.32 3.30
C ALA A 18 -7.61 -1.49 3.23
N VAL A 19 -8.74 -2.18 3.11
CA VAL A 19 -10.06 -1.56 3.05
C VAL A 19 -10.97 -2.28 4.02
N ASP A 20 -11.57 -1.55 4.96
CA ASP A 20 -12.62 -2.09 5.80
C ASP A 20 -13.90 -2.30 4.99
N VAL A 21 -14.40 -3.53 5.02
CA VAL A 21 -15.58 -3.92 4.23
C VAL A 21 -16.84 -3.27 4.75
N ALA A 22 -16.95 -2.92 6.04
CA ALA A 22 -18.19 -2.36 6.61
C ALA A 22 -18.36 -0.86 6.34
N THR A 23 -17.27 -0.09 6.37
CA THR A 23 -17.29 1.38 6.29
C THR A 23 -16.64 1.90 5.01
N GLY A 24 -15.74 1.14 4.41
CA GLY A 24 -14.91 1.57 3.28
C GLY A 24 -13.65 2.31 3.72
N TRP A 25 -13.37 2.34 5.03
CA TRP A 25 -12.17 2.95 5.58
C TRP A 25 -10.94 2.34 4.93
N SER A 26 -10.12 3.18 4.31
CA SER A 26 -9.00 2.76 3.48
C SER A 26 -7.68 3.23 4.07
N GLU A 27 -6.74 2.32 4.23
CA GLU A 27 -5.39 2.61 4.67
C GLU A 27 -4.38 2.20 3.59
N PHE A 28 -3.30 2.97 3.49
CA PHE A 28 -2.25 2.78 2.50
C PHE A 28 -0.90 2.80 3.22
N GLU A 29 0.01 1.91 2.81
CA GLU A 29 1.33 1.79 3.44
C GLU A 29 2.36 1.41 2.39
N ALA A 30 3.47 2.13 2.34
CA ALA A 30 4.59 1.71 1.50
C ALA A 30 5.37 0.58 2.16
N VAL A 31 5.86 -0.31 1.32
CA VAL A 31 6.62 -1.50 1.67
C VAL A 31 7.93 -1.49 0.89
N TRP A 32 9.02 -1.65 1.63
CA TRP A 32 10.37 -1.67 1.09
C TRP A 32 10.67 -3.03 0.39
N GLY A 33 10.37 -3.14 -0.90
CA GLY A 33 10.47 -4.42 -1.62
C GLY A 33 9.30 -5.35 -1.34
N LYS A 34 9.49 -6.64 -1.65
CA LYS A 34 8.51 -7.73 -1.45
C LYS A 34 8.85 -8.68 -0.30
N GLY A 35 9.83 -8.33 0.54
CA GLY A 35 10.27 -9.18 1.65
C GLY A 35 9.18 -9.39 2.70
N GLN A 36 9.01 -10.63 3.15
CA GLN A 36 7.91 -11.06 4.03
C GLN A 36 7.83 -10.26 5.34
N ASP A 37 8.93 -10.11 6.08
CA ASP A 37 8.96 -9.34 7.34
C ASP A 37 8.50 -7.89 7.18
N ARG A 38 8.79 -7.30 6.02
CA ARG A 38 8.49 -5.89 5.74
C ARG A 38 7.00 -5.67 5.50
N VAL A 39 6.31 -6.67 4.94
CA VAL A 39 4.86 -6.66 4.80
C VAL A 39 4.20 -6.88 6.17
N GLY A 40 4.71 -7.77 7.01
CA GLY A 40 4.22 -7.94 8.39
C GLY A 40 4.30 -6.64 9.20
N GLY A 41 5.45 -5.96 9.14
CA GLY A 41 5.62 -4.64 9.76
C GLY A 41 4.69 -3.56 9.18
N ALA A 42 4.39 -3.61 7.88
CA ALA A 42 3.44 -2.71 7.24
C ALA A 42 2.01 -2.92 7.75
N VAL A 43 1.55 -4.17 7.86
CA VAL A 43 0.24 -4.53 8.43
C VAL A 43 0.11 -4.00 9.85
N ASP A 44 1.13 -4.16 10.69
CA ASP A 44 1.10 -3.70 12.08
C ASP A 44 1.07 -2.17 12.20
N ARG A 45 1.81 -1.45 11.34
CA ARG A 45 1.72 0.02 11.25
C ARG A 45 0.36 0.50 10.77
N MET A 46 -0.31 -0.22 9.86
CA MET A 46 -1.69 0.08 9.44
C MET A 46 -2.69 -0.21 10.54
N ARG A 47 -2.61 -1.37 11.19
CA ARG A 47 -3.48 -1.76 12.30
C ARG A 47 -3.47 -0.73 13.42
N ARG A 48 -2.28 -0.24 13.80
CA ARG A 48 -2.15 0.80 14.84
C ARG A 48 -2.75 2.16 14.48
N ARG A 49 -2.97 2.44 13.20
CA ARG A 49 -3.65 3.66 12.74
C ARG A 49 -5.17 3.54 12.71
N LEU A 50 -5.70 2.32 12.63
CA LEU A 50 -7.13 2.14 12.49
C LEU A 50 -7.83 2.72 13.72
N PRO A 51 -8.90 3.50 13.52
CA PRO A 51 -9.69 4.00 14.63
C PRO A 51 -10.60 2.92 15.24
N PHE A 52 -10.52 1.67 14.78
CA PHE A 52 -11.29 0.54 15.28
C PHE A 52 -10.43 -0.72 15.33
N GLU A 53 -10.91 -1.71 16.05
CA GLU A 53 -10.25 -2.99 16.18
C GLU A 53 -10.27 -3.78 14.86
N MET A 54 -9.10 -4.25 14.41
CA MET A 54 -9.00 -5.18 13.28
C MET A 54 -9.34 -6.59 13.75
N ARG A 55 -10.60 -7.01 13.57
CA ARG A 55 -11.08 -8.33 14.01
C ARG A 55 -10.75 -9.47 13.04
N GLU A 56 -10.76 -9.15 11.75
CA GLU A 56 -10.51 -10.12 10.68
C GLU A 56 -9.69 -9.47 9.57
N LEU A 57 -8.74 -10.23 9.03
CA LEU A 57 -7.92 -9.85 7.89
C LEU A 57 -8.13 -10.85 6.77
N HIS A 58 -8.68 -10.37 5.66
CA HIS A 58 -8.84 -11.13 4.43
C HIS A 58 -7.64 -10.89 3.50
N ILE A 59 -6.92 -11.95 3.12
CA ILE A 59 -5.67 -11.85 2.34
C ILE A 59 -5.79 -12.70 1.08
N ASP A 60 -5.20 -12.20 -0.02
CA ASP A 60 -5.05 -12.96 -1.27
C ASP A 60 -4.05 -14.12 -1.12
N ASN A 61 -4.13 -15.12 -2.01
CA ASN A 61 -3.41 -16.39 -2.04
C ASN A 61 -1.88 -16.32 -2.25
N GLY A 62 -1.18 -15.36 -1.65
CA GLY A 62 0.28 -15.36 -1.49
C GLY A 62 0.70 -16.41 -0.45
N GLY A 63 0.70 -17.69 -0.84
CA GLY A 63 0.71 -18.84 0.05
C GLY A 63 1.79 -18.85 1.15
N GLU A 64 3.03 -18.57 0.80
CA GLU A 64 4.18 -18.73 1.72
C GLU A 64 4.27 -17.58 2.74
N PHE A 65 4.10 -16.33 2.30
CA PHE A 65 4.11 -15.14 3.16
C PHE A 65 3.04 -15.18 4.27
N ILE A 66 1.84 -15.64 3.91
CA ILE A 66 0.71 -15.70 4.85
C ILE A 66 1.01 -16.68 5.99
N ASN A 67 1.63 -17.81 5.69
CA ASN A 67 1.79 -18.90 6.64
C ASN A 67 2.91 -18.62 7.65
N GLU A 68 4.04 -18.04 7.24
CA GLU A 68 5.22 -17.92 8.10
C GLU A 68 5.25 -16.66 8.95
N VAL A 69 4.81 -15.51 8.43
CA VAL A 69 4.91 -14.22 9.13
C VAL A 69 3.56 -13.70 9.58
N LEU A 70 2.59 -13.67 8.66
CA LEU A 70 1.32 -12.97 8.90
C LEU A 70 0.36 -13.77 9.79
N TYR A 71 0.28 -15.09 9.63
CA TYR A 71 -0.56 -15.96 10.45
C TYR A 71 -0.14 -15.96 11.93
N PRO A 72 1.15 -16.14 12.30
CA PRO A 72 1.57 -16.01 13.70
C PRO A 72 1.32 -14.62 14.28
N TYR A 73 1.53 -13.56 13.49
CA TYR A 73 1.22 -12.19 13.90
C TYR A 73 -0.28 -12.04 14.21
N CYS A 74 -1.16 -12.43 13.28
CA CYS A 74 -2.61 -12.34 13.47
C CYS A 74 -3.07 -13.16 14.68
N LYS A 75 -2.53 -14.38 14.86
CA LYS A 75 -2.81 -15.21 16.04
C LYS A 75 -2.44 -14.52 17.35
N ARG A 76 -1.26 -13.88 17.43
CA ARG A 76 -0.82 -13.13 18.62
C ARG A 76 -1.72 -11.92 18.93
N HIS A 77 -2.32 -11.32 17.91
CA HIS A 77 -3.19 -10.15 18.05
C HIS A 77 -4.68 -10.48 18.06
N GLY A 78 -5.06 -11.76 18.11
CA GLY A 78 -6.48 -12.17 18.10
C GLY A 78 -7.22 -11.89 16.80
N ILE A 79 -6.50 -11.67 15.70
CA ILE A 79 -7.06 -11.33 14.40
C ILE A 79 -7.37 -12.62 13.64
N LYS A 80 -8.64 -12.80 13.24
CA LYS A 80 -9.03 -13.92 12.38
C LYS A 80 -8.43 -13.73 11.00
N VAL A 81 -7.88 -14.78 10.41
CA VAL A 81 -7.37 -14.74 9.04
C VAL A 81 -8.27 -15.59 8.16
N THR A 82 -8.82 -14.99 7.12
CA THR A 82 -9.55 -15.71 6.08
C THR A 82 -8.81 -15.60 4.75
N ARG A 83 -8.81 -16.70 3.99
CA ARG A 83 -8.25 -16.76 2.63
C ARG A 83 -9.37 -16.67 1.61
N GLY A 84 -9.10 -16.00 0.50
CA GLY A 84 -10.02 -15.99 -0.65
C GLY A 84 -10.31 -17.43 -1.11
N ARG A 85 -11.57 -17.74 -1.40
CA ARG A 85 -11.91 -19.07 -1.94
C ARG A 85 -11.23 -19.23 -3.30
N PRO A 86 -10.63 -20.40 -3.63
CA PRO A 86 -10.11 -20.66 -4.95
C PRO A 86 -11.16 -20.27 -6.02
N TYR A 87 -10.76 -19.44 -6.99
CA TYR A 87 -11.56 -19.01 -8.14
C TYR A 87 -12.74 -18.03 -7.89
N LYS A 88 -12.87 -17.38 -6.72
CA LYS A 88 -13.86 -16.29 -6.51
C LYS A 88 -13.23 -14.89 -6.56
N LYS A 89 -13.16 -14.32 -7.78
CA LYS A 89 -12.67 -12.95 -8.06
C LYS A 89 -13.37 -11.82 -7.26
N ASN A 90 -14.56 -12.05 -6.72
CA ASN A 90 -15.32 -11.02 -6.00
C ASN A 90 -14.80 -10.75 -4.58
N ASP A 91 -14.02 -11.67 -3.99
CA ASP A 91 -13.57 -11.53 -2.60
C ASP A 91 -12.56 -10.37 -2.42
N GLN A 92 -11.97 -9.87 -3.53
CA GLN A 92 -10.95 -8.80 -3.54
C GLN A 92 -11.38 -7.51 -4.25
N ALA A 93 -12.62 -7.46 -4.74
CA ALA A 93 -13.10 -6.36 -5.55
C ALA A 93 -12.93 -4.98 -4.87
N TYR A 94 -13.11 -4.91 -3.54
CA TYR A 94 -12.92 -3.68 -2.78
C TYR A 94 -11.48 -3.16 -2.83
N VAL A 95 -10.51 -4.06 -2.63
CA VAL A 95 -9.07 -3.72 -2.63
C VAL A 95 -8.59 -3.42 -4.05
N GLU A 96 -9.04 -4.18 -5.06
CA GLU A 96 -8.71 -3.91 -6.46
C GLU A 96 -9.26 -2.57 -6.94
N GLN A 97 -10.53 -2.27 -6.60
CA GLN A 97 -11.15 -0.99 -6.88
C GLN A 97 -10.38 0.13 -6.18
N LYS A 98 -10.04 -0.02 -4.89
CA LYS A 98 -9.33 1.03 -4.15
C LYS A 98 -7.91 1.24 -4.64
N ASN A 99 -7.20 0.17 -4.99
CA ASN A 99 -5.89 0.22 -5.65
C ASN A 99 -5.94 1.05 -6.93
N TRP A 100 -6.99 0.90 -7.73
CA TRP A 100 -7.18 1.69 -8.94
C TRP A 100 -7.56 3.14 -8.65
N GLN A 101 -8.53 3.36 -7.76
CA GLN A 101 -9.04 4.69 -7.44
C GLN A 101 -8.00 5.62 -6.81
N VAL A 102 -7.08 5.07 -6.01
CA VAL A 102 -6.17 5.88 -5.19
C VAL A 102 -4.72 5.69 -5.63
N PRO A 103 -3.95 4.63 -5.24
CA PRO A 103 -2.53 4.53 -5.61
C PRO A 103 -2.25 4.68 -7.11
N ARG A 104 -3.00 3.99 -7.97
CA ARG A 104 -2.73 3.99 -9.42
C ARG A 104 -3.06 5.33 -10.08
N ARG A 105 -4.14 6.00 -9.66
CA ARG A 105 -4.51 7.31 -10.19
C ARG A 105 -3.61 8.42 -9.69
N LEU A 106 -3.18 8.37 -8.43
CA LEU A 106 -2.34 9.40 -7.84
C LEU A 106 -0.88 9.25 -8.28
N VAL A 107 -0.32 8.05 -8.16
CA VAL A 107 1.13 7.85 -8.30
C VAL A 107 1.52 7.26 -9.67
N GLY A 108 0.58 6.63 -10.37
CA GLY A 108 0.87 5.98 -11.67
C GLY A 108 1.55 4.62 -11.51
N TYR A 109 2.40 4.29 -12.48
CA TYR A 109 3.08 2.99 -12.59
C TYR A 109 4.61 3.10 -12.51
N ASP A 110 5.14 4.30 -12.26
CA ASP A 110 6.57 4.57 -12.25
C ASP A 110 7.34 3.65 -11.30
N ARG A 111 8.61 3.44 -11.63
CA ARG A 111 9.50 2.64 -10.80
C ARG A 111 10.07 3.50 -9.68
N TYR A 112 9.98 3.02 -8.44
CA TYR A 112 10.60 3.66 -7.29
C TYR A 112 11.46 2.66 -6.53
N SER A 113 12.73 3.01 -6.30
CA SER A 113 13.68 2.10 -5.62
C SER A 113 14.49 2.77 -4.51
N SER A 114 14.27 4.07 -4.23
CA SER A 114 15.08 4.86 -3.30
C SER A 114 14.46 5.03 -1.91
N ARG A 115 15.30 5.24 -0.88
CA ARG A 115 14.87 5.54 0.49
C ARG A 115 14.10 6.86 0.60
N ALA A 116 14.49 7.84 -0.21
CA ALA A 116 13.77 9.11 -0.33
C ALA A 116 12.34 8.88 -0.83
N ALA A 117 12.16 8.11 -1.91
CA ALA A 117 10.83 7.78 -2.42
C ALA A 117 10.00 7.03 -1.37
N TYR A 118 10.61 6.10 -0.63
CA TYR A 118 9.91 5.39 0.44
C TYR A 118 9.41 6.35 1.54
N ALA A 119 10.24 7.27 2.01
CA ALA A 119 9.83 8.27 2.98
C ALA A 119 8.70 9.16 2.45
N GLU A 120 8.79 9.57 1.18
CA GLU A 120 7.77 10.41 0.54
C GLU A 120 6.43 9.67 0.39
N PHE A 121 6.45 8.40 -0.02
CA PHE A 121 5.24 7.58 -0.03
C PHE A 121 4.60 7.46 1.36
N GLN A 122 5.42 7.29 2.40
CA GLN A 122 4.92 7.22 3.76
C GLN A 122 4.24 8.54 4.15
N HIS A 123 4.80 9.68 3.78
CA HIS A 123 4.17 10.99 4.01
C HIS A 123 2.86 11.13 3.22
N LEU A 124 2.92 10.96 1.90
CA LEU A 124 1.78 11.03 0.99
C LEU A 124 0.60 10.18 1.49
N TYR A 125 0.84 8.92 1.85
CA TYR A 125 -0.23 8.01 2.25
C TYR A 125 -0.91 8.37 3.57
N ARG A 126 -0.25 9.11 4.47
CA ARG A 126 -0.90 9.62 5.69
C ARG A 126 -1.91 10.71 5.33
N VAL A 127 -1.55 11.62 4.42
CA VAL A 127 -2.44 12.69 3.95
C VAL A 127 -3.58 12.11 3.10
N VAL A 128 -3.28 11.17 2.19
CA VAL A 128 -4.27 10.51 1.35
C VAL A 128 -5.29 9.72 2.18
N SER A 129 -4.87 9.01 3.24
CA SER A 129 -5.81 8.31 4.13
C SER A 129 -6.82 9.29 4.74
N LEU A 130 -6.36 10.44 5.24
CA LEU A 130 -7.24 11.48 5.79
C LEU A 130 -8.22 12.00 4.71
N TYR A 131 -7.71 12.32 3.52
CA TYR A 131 -8.55 12.85 2.44
C TYR A 131 -9.63 11.86 1.99
N VAL A 132 -9.24 10.61 1.71
CA VAL A 132 -10.16 9.57 1.23
C VAL A 132 -11.20 9.21 2.30
N ASN A 133 -10.80 9.09 3.56
CA ASN A 133 -11.71 8.63 4.61
C ASN A 133 -12.69 9.72 5.09
N PHE A 134 -12.27 10.98 5.13
CA PHE A 134 -13.09 12.07 5.67
C PHE A 134 -13.84 12.86 4.60
N PHE A 135 -13.36 12.90 3.36
CA PHE A 135 -13.89 13.83 2.34
C PHE A 135 -14.29 13.19 1.01
N GLN A 136 -14.06 11.89 0.79
CA GLN A 136 -14.53 11.20 -0.43
C GLN A 136 -15.72 10.29 -0.14
N PRO A 137 -16.95 10.67 -0.56
CA PRO A 137 -18.11 9.81 -0.42
C PRO A 137 -17.97 8.55 -1.28
N VAL A 138 -18.43 7.42 -0.73
CA VAL A 138 -18.54 6.16 -1.44
C VAL A 138 -19.97 5.67 -1.42
N GLN A 139 -20.41 5.10 -2.53
CA GLN A 139 -21.68 4.37 -2.63
C GLN A 139 -21.42 2.87 -2.61
N ARG A 140 -22.36 2.14 -2.02
CA ARG A 140 -22.34 0.69 -1.92
C ARG A 140 -23.56 0.13 -2.61
N VAL A 141 -23.37 -1.03 -3.25
CA VAL A 141 -24.47 -1.76 -3.87
C VAL A 141 -25.33 -2.35 -2.75
N THR A 142 -26.59 -1.95 -2.67
CA THR A 142 -27.57 -2.46 -1.71
C THR A 142 -28.29 -3.69 -2.26
N THR A 143 -28.77 -3.61 -3.51
CA THR A 143 -29.44 -4.73 -4.18
C THR A 143 -28.92 -4.92 -5.59
N LYS A 144 -29.05 -6.16 -6.07
CA LYS A 144 -28.75 -6.56 -7.45
C LYS A 144 -29.97 -7.26 -8.01
N GLU A 145 -30.58 -6.69 -9.03
CA GLU A 145 -31.70 -7.29 -9.75
C GLU A 145 -31.18 -7.85 -11.07
N ARG A 146 -31.51 -9.10 -11.37
CA ARG A 146 -31.13 -9.74 -12.65
C ARG A 146 -32.37 -9.90 -13.51
N ALA A 147 -32.34 -9.28 -14.69
CA ALA A 147 -33.34 -9.44 -15.74
C ALA A 147 -32.66 -10.06 -16.97
N GLY A 148 -32.76 -11.39 -17.11
CA GLY A 148 -32.02 -12.15 -18.12
C GLY A 148 -30.51 -11.95 -18.00
N ALA A 149 -29.88 -11.45 -19.06
CA ALA A 149 -28.45 -11.14 -19.09
C ALA A 149 -28.07 -9.80 -18.42
N LYS A 150 -29.04 -8.94 -18.09
CA LYS A 150 -28.78 -7.61 -17.50
C LYS A 150 -28.79 -7.69 -15.97
N VAL A 151 -27.81 -7.06 -15.33
CA VAL A 151 -27.78 -6.88 -13.88
C VAL A 151 -27.91 -5.39 -13.57
N LYS A 152 -29.02 -5.02 -12.93
CA LYS A 152 -29.24 -3.68 -12.40
C LYS A 152 -28.76 -3.63 -10.95
N LYS A 153 -27.93 -2.65 -10.61
CA LYS A 153 -27.41 -2.44 -9.25
C LYS A 153 -28.09 -1.20 -8.68
N HIS A 154 -28.63 -1.33 -7.48
CA HIS A 154 -29.11 -0.19 -6.69
C HIS A 154 -28.04 0.17 -5.67
N TYR A 155 -27.86 1.46 -5.45
CA TYR A 155 -26.82 1.98 -4.58
C TYR A 155 -27.46 2.75 -3.42
N ASP A 156 -26.78 2.79 -2.29
CA ASP A 156 -27.16 3.65 -1.18
C ASP A 156 -26.78 5.12 -1.42
N GLU A 157 -27.15 5.97 -0.46
CA GLU A 157 -26.73 7.35 -0.44
C GLU A 157 -25.19 7.47 -0.30
N PRO A 158 -24.55 8.38 -1.06
CA PRO A 158 -23.12 8.62 -0.92
C PRO A 158 -22.76 9.08 0.50
N GLN A 159 -21.88 8.33 1.16
CA GLN A 159 -21.38 8.67 2.49
C GLN A 159 -19.88 8.42 2.57
N THR A 160 -19.15 9.29 3.27
CA THR A 160 -17.71 9.11 3.50
C THR A 160 -17.48 7.93 4.46
N PRO A 161 -16.33 7.23 4.36
CA PRO A 161 -15.97 6.18 5.32
C PRO A 161 -16.05 6.65 6.78
N TYR A 162 -15.64 7.89 7.07
CA TYR A 162 -15.79 8.51 8.38
C TYR A 162 -17.25 8.52 8.86
N ARG A 163 -18.19 9.01 8.05
CA ARG A 163 -19.62 9.04 8.43
C ARG A 163 -20.19 7.65 8.63
N ARG A 164 -19.82 6.69 7.78
CA ARG A 164 -20.24 5.29 7.92
C ARG A 164 -19.67 4.66 9.19
N LEU A 165 -18.42 4.96 9.55
CA LEU A 165 -17.80 4.48 10.77
C LEU A 165 -18.49 5.03 12.02
N LEU A 166 -18.85 6.31 12.04
CA LEU A 166 -19.64 6.88 13.14
C LEU A 166 -21.01 6.21 13.28
N ALA A 167 -21.64 5.84 12.15
CA ALA A 167 -22.92 5.15 12.14
C ALA A 167 -22.84 3.65 12.45
N ALA A 168 -21.64 3.04 12.42
CA ALA A 168 -21.47 1.59 12.55
C ALA A 168 -21.65 1.08 14.00
N GLY A 169 -21.63 1.96 15.00
CA GLY A 169 -21.80 1.58 16.42
C GLY A 169 -20.66 0.75 17.01
N VAL A 170 -19.48 0.75 16.36
CA VAL A 170 -18.30 -0.05 16.78
C VAL A 170 -17.27 0.75 17.58
N LEU A 171 -17.48 2.06 17.74
CA LEU A 171 -16.57 2.96 18.44
C LEU A 171 -17.06 3.21 19.87
N ASP A 172 -16.13 3.28 20.81
CA ASP A 172 -16.39 3.89 22.12
C ASP A 172 -16.48 5.43 22.00
N GLU A 173 -16.97 6.09 23.04
CA GLU A 173 -17.18 7.54 23.02
C GLU A 173 -15.86 8.32 22.92
N ALA A 174 -14.77 7.81 23.51
CA ALA A 174 -13.47 8.44 23.44
C ALA A 174 -12.94 8.48 21.99
N LYS A 175 -13.02 7.36 21.28
CA LYS A 175 -12.59 7.23 19.89
C LYS A 175 -13.51 7.99 18.94
N ARG A 176 -14.81 8.02 19.22
CA ARG A 176 -15.77 8.85 18.50
C ARG A 176 -15.42 10.34 18.62
N SER A 177 -15.16 10.82 19.83
CA SER A 177 -14.74 12.20 20.10
C SER A 177 -13.42 12.53 19.40
N GLU A 178 -12.42 11.64 19.47
CA GLU A 178 -11.14 11.78 18.78
C GLU A 178 -11.32 12.01 17.26
N LEU A 179 -12.18 11.21 16.61
CA LEU A 179 -12.45 11.35 15.17
C LEU A 179 -13.20 12.63 14.82
N VAL A 180 -14.14 13.06 15.67
CA VAL A 180 -14.87 14.33 15.47
C VAL A 180 -13.92 15.51 15.58
N THR A 181 -13.11 15.56 16.63
CA THR A 181 -12.08 16.60 16.80
C THR A 181 -11.05 16.57 15.67
N LEU A 182 -10.68 15.39 15.17
CA LEU A 182 -9.82 15.30 14.00
C LEU A 182 -10.50 15.92 12.78
N TYR A 183 -11.74 15.51 12.48
CA TYR A 183 -12.49 16.02 11.33
C TYR A 183 -12.61 17.54 11.34
N GLU A 184 -12.92 18.15 12.49
CA GLU A 184 -13.05 19.60 12.65
C GLU A 184 -11.75 20.37 12.36
N ARG A 185 -10.59 19.72 12.55
CA ARG A 185 -9.28 20.31 12.28
C ARG A 185 -8.83 20.11 10.84
N LEU A 186 -9.39 19.15 10.12
CA LEU A 186 -9.01 18.86 8.74
C LEU A 186 -9.59 19.91 7.80
N ASN A 187 -8.77 20.34 6.84
CA ASN A 187 -9.21 21.21 5.76
C ASN A 187 -8.96 20.50 4.42
N PRO A 188 -10.01 20.18 3.64
CA PRO A 188 -9.87 19.39 2.42
C PRO A 188 -9.00 20.08 1.36
N ILE A 189 -9.01 21.42 1.28
CA ILE A 189 -8.18 22.18 0.34
C ILE A 189 -6.70 22.06 0.72
N ARG A 190 -6.39 22.17 2.02
CA ARG A 190 -5.01 21.99 2.52
C ARG A 190 -4.51 20.57 2.32
N LEU A 191 -5.36 19.57 2.56
CA LEU A 191 -5.00 18.16 2.32
C LEU A 191 -4.73 17.91 0.84
N GLN A 192 -5.55 18.46 -0.06
CA GLN A 192 -5.33 18.32 -1.51
C GLN A 192 -4.00 18.98 -1.92
N ALA A 193 -3.71 20.19 -1.44
CA ALA A 193 -2.42 20.85 -1.73
C ALA A 193 -1.22 20.03 -1.22
N GLN A 194 -1.30 19.46 -0.01
CA GLN A 194 -0.26 18.58 0.53
C GLN A 194 -0.09 17.30 -0.30
N ILE A 195 -1.19 16.72 -0.80
CA ILE A 195 -1.14 15.56 -1.70
C ILE A 195 -0.42 15.95 -2.99
N ASP A 196 -0.78 17.07 -3.60
CA ASP A 196 -0.20 17.53 -4.86
C ASP A 196 1.30 17.84 -4.71
N GLU A 197 1.70 18.51 -3.62
CA GLU A 197 3.12 18.76 -3.27
C GLU A 197 3.90 17.45 -3.08
N SER A 198 3.33 16.49 -2.35
CA SER A 198 3.96 15.19 -2.10
C SER A 198 4.10 14.38 -3.40
N LEU A 199 3.11 14.47 -4.31
CA LEU A 199 3.15 13.81 -5.61
C LEU A 199 4.23 14.42 -6.51
N GLU A 200 4.33 15.74 -6.56
CA GLU A 200 5.40 16.44 -7.28
C GLU A 200 6.80 16.07 -6.77
N ALA A 201 6.96 15.97 -5.45
CA ALA A 201 8.21 15.49 -4.84
C ALA A 201 8.47 14.02 -5.21
N LEU A 202 7.45 13.18 -5.13
CA LEU A 202 7.56 11.76 -5.42
C LEU A 202 7.94 11.51 -6.89
N TRP A 203 7.27 12.12 -7.86
CA TRP A 203 7.57 11.94 -9.30
C TRP A 203 9.00 12.33 -9.70
N LYS A 204 9.63 13.26 -8.95
CA LYS A 204 11.05 13.60 -9.13
C LYS A 204 12.00 12.49 -8.65
N LEU A 205 11.52 11.60 -7.80
CA LEU A 205 12.26 10.47 -7.24
C LEU A 205 12.04 9.15 -8.02
N ALA A 206 11.26 9.19 -9.11
CA ALA A 206 11.07 8.06 -10.00
C ALA A 206 12.39 7.65 -10.67
N ASP A 207 12.60 6.35 -10.84
CA ASP A 207 13.74 5.81 -11.57
C ASP A 207 13.55 6.14 -13.05
N ARG A 208 14.27 7.16 -13.56
CA ARG A 208 14.24 7.52 -14.99
C ARG A 208 15.31 6.75 -15.76
N PRO A 209 15.00 6.15 -16.93
CA PRO A 209 16.01 5.56 -17.79
C PRO A 209 16.99 6.67 -18.23
N GLY A 210 18.24 6.58 -17.78
CA GLY A 210 19.31 7.53 -18.13
C GLY A 210 20.13 8.10 -16.97
N ARG A 211 19.72 7.90 -15.70
CA ARG A 211 20.58 8.25 -14.55
C ARG A 211 21.19 6.96 -13.98
N PRO A 212 22.48 6.64 -14.23
CA PRO A 212 23.08 5.49 -13.60
C PRO A 212 22.98 5.69 -12.08
N ALA A 213 22.42 4.70 -11.40
CA ALA A 213 22.52 4.63 -9.95
C ALA A 213 24.01 4.70 -9.60
N ARG A 214 24.43 5.68 -8.79
CA ARG A 214 25.77 5.66 -8.21
C ARG A 214 25.86 4.40 -7.36
N ALA A 215 26.43 3.35 -7.92
CA ALA A 215 26.87 2.21 -7.17
C ALA A 215 27.95 2.73 -6.20
N ASN A 216 27.68 2.70 -4.90
CA ASN A 216 28.71 2.82 -3.89
C ASN A 216 29.52 1.51 -3.90
N THR A 217 30.36 1.34 -4.92
CA THR A 217 31.46 0.37 -4.89
C THR A 217 32.72 1.14 -4.57
N LYS A 218 33.21 0.98 -3.33
CA LYS A 218 34.60 1.34 -3.01
C LYS A 218 35.50 0.57 -3.99
N PRO A 219 36.44 1.21 -4.69
CA PRO A 219 37.36 0.50 -5.55
C PRO A 219 38.32 -0.31 -4.69
N THR A 220 38.27 -1.64 -4.83
CA THR A 220 39.32 -2.53 -4.34
C THR A 220 40.56 -2.34 -5.21
N PRO A 221 41.77 -2.14 -4.64
CA PRO A 221 42.96 -1.97 -5.45
C PRO A 221 43.32 -3.29 -6.14
N ALA A 222 43.52 -3.23 -7.46
CA ALA A 222 43.94 -4.35 -8.26
C ALA A 222 45.36 -4.79 -7.86
N SER A 223 45.50 -6.05 -7.47
CA SER A 223 46.78 -6.73 -7.28
C SER A 223 47.47 -6.95 -8.63
N VAL A 224 48.65 -6.37 -8.80
CA VAL A 224 49.54 -6.60 -9.94
C VAL A 224 50.31 -7.89 -9.72
N THR A 225 50.08 -8.90 -10.56
CA THR A 225 50.92 -10.10 -10.64
C THR A 225 52.02 -9.86 -11.68
N PRO A 226 53.32 -10.04 -11.36
CA PRO A 226 54.37 -9.94 -12.36
C PRO A 226 54.43 -11.23 -13.19
N HIS A 227 54.38 -11.08 -14.52
CA HIS A 227 54.59 -12.16 -15.47
C HIS A 227 56.06 -12.57 -15.46
N MET A 228 56.33 -13.80 -15.03
CA MET A 228 57.63 -14.44 -15.08
C MET A 228 57.67 -15.32 -16.34
N THR A 229 58.46 -14.96 -17.35
CA THR A 229 58.67 -15.81 -18.53
C THR A 229 60.15 -16.14 -18.68
N GLN A 230 60.42 -17.38 -18.25
CA GLN A 230 61.44 -18.35 -18.63
C GLN A 230 62.66 -17.92 -19.47
N ARG A 231 63.83 -18.20 -18.87
CA ARG A 231 65.11 -18.51 -19.53
C ARG A 231 64.98 -19.80 -20.35
N THR A 232 65.53 -19.80 -21.55
CA THR A 232 65.99 -21.00 -22.26
C THR A 232 67.47 -20.84 -22.59
N ALA A 233 68.24 -21.88 -22.29
CA ALA A 233 69.67 -22.00 -22.56
C ALA A 233 69.90 -22.95 -23.75
N ALA A 234 70.93 -22.67 -24.55
CA ALA A 234 71.69 -23.52 -25.49
C ALA A 234 72.21 -22.59 -26.61
N ARG A 235 73.50 -22.49 -26.99
CA ARG A 235 74.73 -23.25 -26.77
C ARG A 235 75.89 -22.26 -26.75
#